data_AF-A4X291-F1
#
_entry.id   AF-A4X291-F1
#
_cell.length_a   1.000
_cell.length_b   1.000
_cell.length_c   1.000
_cell.angle_alpha   90.00
_cell.angle_beta   90.00
_cell.angle_gamma   90.00
#
_symmetry.space_group_name_H-M   'P 1'
#
loop_
_entity.id
_entity.type
_entity.pdbx_description
1 polymer ?
#
loop_
_entity_poly.entity_id
_entity_poly.type
_entity_poly.pdbx_seq_one_letter_code
_entity_poly.pdbx_strand_id
1 'polypeptide(L)'
;MPRPLAPHGTANRWRTGCGCDECYGAHLDDLFLWRRKKADLRFPAPIRNEVLRLIRQGYRPVEAARRVGIHVQTVYARSRIDPAWQGRLDGALMAGRRPDVPHGTPTGYRHFWCVCPECRAAHHKPKE
;
A
#
# COMPACT_ATOMS: atom_id res chain seq x y z
N MET A 1 -39.93 -5.49 24.67
CA MET A 1 -38.61 -5.92 25.18
C MET A 1 -37.55 -5.04 24.53
N PRO A 2 -36.69 -4.33 25.27
CA PRO A 2 -35.55 -3.63 24.67
C PRO A 2 -34.60 -4.65 24.04
N ARG A 3 -34.06 -4.33 22.87
CA ARG A 3 -33.07 -5.18 22.18
C ARG A 3 -31.81 -5.27 23.05
N PRO A 4 -31.27 -6.48 23.32
CA PRO A 4 -30.05 -6.61 24.10
C PRO A 4 -28.91 -5.86 23.42
N LEU A 5 -28.14 -5.15 24.24
CA LEU A 5 -26.96 -4.41 23.79
C LEU A 5 -25.90 -5.38 23.27
N ALA A 6 -25.13 -4.95 22.26
CA ALA A 6 -24.01 -5.73 21.75
C ALA A 6 -22.95 -5.94 22.86
N PRO A 7 -22.22 -7.07 22.85
CA PRO A 7 -21.14 -7.30 23.81
C PRO A 7 -19.99 -6.30 23.61
N HIS A 8 -19.26 -6.00 24.70
CA HIS A 8 -18.01 -5.23 24.64
C HIS A 8 -16.97 -5.92 23.75
N GLY A 9 -16.00 -5.14 23.27
CA GLY A 9 -15.05 -5.61 22.26
C GLY A 9 -15.63 -5.79 20.86
N THR A 10 -16.78 -5.17 20.56
CA THR A 10 -17.37 -5.21 19.21
C THR A 10 -17.58 -3.83 18.61
N ALA A 11 -17.41 -3.71 17.30
CA ALA A 11 -17.68 -2.47 16.57
C ALA A 11 -19.15 -2.01 16.74
N ASN A 12 -20.09 -2.95 16.85
CA ASN A 12 -21.49 -2.64 17.10
C ASN A 12 -21.72 -2.02 18.48
N ARG A 13 -21.00 -2.48 19.51
CA ARG A 13 -21.10 -1.89 20.85
C ARG A 13 -20.62 -0.45 20.88
N TRP A 14 -19.52 -0.15 20.18
CA TRP A 14 -19.06 1.23 19.97
C TRP A 14 -20.12 2.10 19.28
N ARG A 15 -20.69 1.63 18.16
CA ARG A 15 -21.74 2.35 17.41
C ARG A 15 -23.01 2.62 18.23
N THR A 16 -23.30 1.79 19.23
CA THR A 16 -24.43 1.97 20.15
C THR A 16 -24.13 2.87 21.35
N GLY A 17 -22.96 3.53 21.38
CA GLY A 17 -22.62 4.56 22.37
C GLY A 17 -21.59 4.15 23.43
N CYS A 18 -20.96 2.98 23.32
CA CYS A 18 -19.89 2.60 24.25
C CYS A 18 -18.55 3.26 23.84
N GLY A 19 -17.94 3.99 24.77
CA GLY A 19 -16.68 4.72 24.54
C GLY A 19 -15.41 4.06 25.08
N CYS A 20 -15.42 2.78 25.48
CA CYS A 20 -14.21 2.14 26.01
C CYS A 20 -13.19 1.79 24.90
N ASP A 21 -11.91 1.75 25.26
CA ASP A 21 -10.80 1.50 24.34
C ASP A 21 -10.94 0.18 23.57
N GLU A 22 -11.45 -0.86 24.22
CA GLU A 22 -11.68 -2.18 23.61
C GLU A 22 -12.71 -2.10 22.47
N CYS A 23 -13.83 -1.41 22.69
CA CYS A 23 -14.86 -1.20 21.68
C CYS A 23 -14.37 -0.28 20.55
N TYR A 24 -13.56 0.72 20.90
CA TYR A 24 -12.93 1.60 19.91
C TYR A 24 -11.92 0.84 19.04
N GLY A 25 -11.09 -0.02 19.62
CA GLY A 25 -10.17 -0.91 18.91
C GLY A 25 -10.91 -1.82 17.93
N ALA A 26 -11.98 -2.49 18.39
CA ALA A 26 -12.81 -3.33 17.53
C ALA A 26 -13.49 -2.55 16.39
N HIS A 27 -13.88 -1.29 16.63
CA HIS A 27 -14.40 -0.41 15.59
C HIS A 27 -13.33 -0.06 14.53
N LEU A 28 -12.12 0.27 14.98
CA LEU A 28 -10.99 0.55 14.08
C LEU A 28 -10.64 -0.67 13.22
N ASP A 29 -10.59 -1.86 13.82
CA ASP A 29 -10.33 -3.11 13.10
C ASP A 29 -11.37 -3.38 12.02
N ASP A 30 -12.66 -3.24 12.34
CA ASP A 30 -13.74 -3.40 11.38
C ASP A 30 -13.66 -2.35 10.24
N LEU A 31 -13.32 -1.10 10.58
CA LEU A 31 -13.09 -0.05 9.59
C LEU A 31 -11.90 -0.38 8.68
N PHE A 32 -10.79 -0.89 9.22
CA PHE A 32 -9.63 -1.32 8.45
C PHE A 32 -9.96 -2.50 7.53
N LEU A 33 -10.69 -3.50 8.03
CA LEU A 33 -11.16 -4.64 7.25
C LEU A 33 -12.07 -4.19 6.10
N TRP A 34 -13.01 -3.30 6.37
CA TRP A 34 -13.89 -2.73 5.34
C TRP A 34 -13.10 -1.95 4.28
N ARG A 35 -12.16 -1.09 4.69
CA ARG A 35 -11.27 -0.35 3.78
C ARG A 35 -10.44 -1.29 2.92
N ARG A 36 -9.90 -2.36 3.50
CA ARG A 36 -9.14 -3.41 2.79
C ARG A 36 -10.00 -4.13 1.75
N LYS A 37 -11.20 -4.59 2.12
CA LYS A 37 -12.15 -5.22 1.18
C LYS A 37 -12.48 -4.29 0.01
N LYS A 38 -12.78 -3.01 0.29
CA LYS A 38 -13.08 -2.01 -0.75
C LYS A 38 -11.88 -1.76 -1.67
N ALA A 39 -10.66 -1.76 -1.12
CA ALA A 39 -9.44 -1.63 -1.92
C ALA A 39 -9.18 -2.87 -2.78
N ASP A 40 -9.42 -4.08 -2.27
CA ASP A 40 -9.26 -5.32 -3.02
C ASP A 40 -10.24 -5.42 -4.21
N LEU A 41 -11.44 -4.83 -4.11
CA LEU A 41 -12.37 -4.71 -5.26
C LEU A 41 -11.80 -3.82 -6.39
N ARG A 42 -11.08 -2.74 -6.03
CA ARG A 42 -10.49 -1.80 -7.00
C ARG A 42 -9.14 -2.27 -7.53
N PHE A 43 -8.44 -3.11 -6.78
CA PHE A 43 -7.13 -3.64 -7.13
C PHE A 43 -7.02 -5.13 -6.75
N PRO A 44 -7.65 -6.01 -7.54
CA PRO A 44 -7.74 -7.44 -7.24
C PRO A 44 -6.37 -8.13 -7.22
N ALA A 45 -6.29 -9.29 -6.56
CA ALA A 45 -5.06 -10.08 -6.45
C ALA A 45 -4.38 -10.41 -7.81
N PRO A 46 -5.10 -10.81 -8.88
CA PRO A 46 -4.48 -11.07 -10.17
C PRO A 46 -3.80 -9.82 -10.76
N ILE A 47 -4.48 -8.67 -10.72
CA ILE A 47 -3.94 -7.39 -11.21
C ILE A 47 -2.73 -6.96 -10.37
N ARG A 48 -2.78 -7.15 -9.04
CA ARG A 48 -1.64 -6.90 -8.14
C ARG A 48 -0.42 -7.74 -8.52
N ASN A 49 -0.63 -9.03 -8.75
CA ASN A 49 0.45 -9.95 -9.13
C ASN A 49 1.06 -9.57 -10.48
N GLU A 50 0.21 -9.16 -11.44
CA GLU A 50 0.65 -8.73 -12.75
C GLU A 50 1.47 -7.44 -12.72
N VAL A 51 1.05 -6.45 -11.92
CA VAL A 51 1.84 -5.23 -11.67
C VAL A 51 3.22 -5.58 -11.12
N LEU A 52 3.28 -6.45 -10.11
CA LEU A 52 4.58 -6.87 -9.54
C LEU A 52 5.43 -7.62 -10.55
N ARG A 53 4.84 -8.47 -11.39
CA ARG A 53 5.54 -9.19 -12.46
C ARG A 53 6.16 -8.20 -13.45
N LEU A 54 5.41 -7.20 -13.91
CA LEU A 54 5.92 -6.16 -14.80
C LEU A 54 7.04 -5.34 -14.15
N ILE A 55 6.89 -4.95 -12.88
CA ILE A 55 7.94 -4.21 -12.18
C ILE A 55 9.23 -5.02 -12.08
N ARG A 56 9.15 -6.33 -11.79
CA ARG A 56 10.33 -7.22 -11.78
C ARG A 56 11.02 -7.32 -13.14
N GLN A 57 10.31 -7.09 -14.24
CA GLN A 57 10.87 -7.04 -15.59
C GLN A 57 11.54 -5.68 -15.91
N GLY A 58 11.57 -4.75 -14.96
CA GLY A 58 12.17 -3.42 -15.12
C GLY A 58 11.21 -2.33 -15.57
N TYR A 59 9.91 -2.63 -15.72
CA TYR A 59 8.92 -1.60 -15.98
C TYR A 59 8.77 -0.66 -14.78
N ARG A 60 8.63 0.64 -15.06
CA ARG A 60 8.33 1.62 -14.00
C ARG A 60 6.92 1.39 -13.46
N PRO A 61 6.64 1.69 -12.18
CA PRO A 61 5.29 1.52 -11.61
C PRO A 61 4.18 2.20 -12.41
N VAL A 62 4.45 3.37 -12.99
CA VAL A 62 3.49 4.09 -13.85
C VAL A 62 3.19 3.31 -15.15
N GLU A 63 4.19 2.67 -15.73
CA GLU A 63 4.06 1.86 -16.95
C GLU A 63 3.36 0.53 -16.67
N ALA A 64 3.70 -0.10 -15.54
CA ALA A 64 3.05 -1.34 -15.09
C ALA A 64 1.56 -1.09 -14.78
N ALA A 65 1.24 -0.01 -14.06
CA ALA A 65 -0.14 0.38 -13.77
C ALA A 65 -0.94 0.65 -15.05
N ARG A 66 -0.36 1.41 -16.00
CA ARG A 66 -1.00 1.70 -17.29
C ARG A 66 -1.30 0.43 -18.10
N ARG A 67 -0.37 -0.53 -18.11
CA ARG A 67 -0.54 -1.82 -18.83
C ARG A 67 -1.69 -2.67 -18.30
N VAL A 68 -1.96 -2.60 -17.00
CA VAL A 68 -3.08 -3.34 -16.39
C VAL A 68 -4.36 -2.51 -16.27
N GLY A 69 -4.40 -1.31 -16.86
CA GLY A 69 -5.59 -0.46 -16.91
C GLY A 69 -5.93 0.25 -15.60
N ILE A 70 -4.96 0.48 -14.70
CA ILE A 70 -5.19 1.21 -13.44
C ILE A 70 -4.34 2.47 -13.35
N HIS A 71 -4.79 3.42 -12.53
CA HIS A 71 -4.00 4.60 -12.20
C HIS A 71 -2.85 4.24 -11.24
N VAL A 72 -1.66 4.82 -11.44
CA VAL A 72 -0.47 4.53 -10.60
C VAL A 72 -0.71 4.88 -9.12
N GLN A 73 -1.55 5.87 -8.83
CA GLN A 73 -1.92 6.18 -7.45
C GLN A 73 -2.64 5.02 -6.76
N THR A 74 -3.35 4.15 -7.48
CA THR A 74 -3.97 2.94 -6.90
C THR A 74 -2.91 2.00 -6.31
N VAL A 75 -1.76 1.88 -6.97
CA VAL A 75 -0.62 1.08 -6.51
C VAL A 75 -0.07 1.62 -5.19
N TYR A 76 0.18 2.93 -5.11
CA TYR A 76 0.75 3.56 -3.91
C TYR A 76 -0.27 3.77 -2.79
N ALA A 77 -1.54 4.03 -3.11
CA ALA A 77 -2.60 4.16 -2.11
C ALA A 77 -2.81 2.85 -1.35
N ARG A 78 -2.66 1.71 -2.03
CA ARG A 78 -2.73 0.39 -1.38
C ARG A 78 -1.64 0.20 -0.33
N SER A 79 -0.43 0.70 -0.58
CA SER A 79 0.69 0.62 0.36
C SER A 79 0.42 1.30 1.70
N ARG A 80 -0.45 2.32 1.73
CA ARG A 80 -0.81 3.04 2.97
C ARG A 80 -1.68 2.22 3.92
N ILE A 81 -2.32 1.16 3.43
CA ILE A 81 -3.28 0.34 4.18
C ILE A 81 -2.94 -1.16 4.17
N ASP A 82 -1.85 -1.55 3.51
CA ASP A 82 -1.39 -2.93 3.38
C ASP A 82 0.15 -2.96 3.37
N PRO A 83 0.78 -3.06 4.56
CA PRO A 83 2.24 -3.14 4.68
C PRO A 83 2.83 -4.34 3.93
N ALA A 84 2.11 -5.45 3.83
CA ALA A 84 2.56 -6.62 3.08
C ALA A 84 2.62 -6.32 1.58
N TRP A 85 1.67 -5.55 1.05
CA TRP A 85 1.75 -5.03 -0.32
C TRP A 85 2.97 -4.12 -0.50
N GLN A 86 3.22 -3.19 0.43
CA GLN A 86 4.39 -2.30 0.35
C GLN A 86 5.70 -3.09 0.29
N GLY A 87 5.88 -4.09 1.15
CA GLY A 87 7.07 -4.94 1.14
C GLY A 87 7.24 -5.72 -0.17
N ARG A 88 6.15 -6.24 -0.75
CA ARG A 88 6.18 -6.91 -2.06
C ARG A 88 6.53 -5.96 -3.20
N LEU A 89 5.99 -4.74 -3.17
CA LEU A 89 6.28 -3.69 -4.15
C LEU A 89 7.75 -3.29 -4.10
N ASP A 90 8.28 -3.07 -2.90
CA ASP A 90 9.69 -2.75 -2.69
C ASP A 90 10.60 -3.87 -3.18
N GLY A 91 10.29 -5.13 -2.84
CA GLY A 91 11.02 -6.29 -3.34
C GLY A 91 10.98 -6.39 -4.88
N ALA A 92 9.84 -6.10 -5.51
CA ALA A 92 9.74 -6.07 -6.97
C ALA A 92 10.59 -4.95 -7.59
N LEU A 93 10.58 -3.75 -7.00
CA LEU A 93 11.39 -2.61 -7.44
C LEU A 93 12.89 -2.88 -7.31
N MET A 94 13.29 -3.60 -6.27
CA MET A 94 14.68 -4.05 -6.09
C MET A 94 15.08 -5.10 -7.13
N ALA A 95 14.21 -6.06 -7.41
CA ALA A 95 14.48 -7.12 -8.39
C ALA A 95 14.50 -6.58 -9.84
N GLY A 96 13.65 -5.62 -10.17
CA GLY A 96 13.60 -4.97 -11.48
C GLY A 96 14.61 -3.84 -11.68
N ARG A 97 15.70 -3.81 -10.90
CA ARG A 97 16.69 -2.75 -10.99
C ARG A 97 17.39 -2.77 -12.34
N ARG A 98 17.38 -1.60 -12.96
CA ARG A 98 18.17 -1.31 -14.16
C ARG A 98 19.66 -1.18 -13.81
N PRO A 99 20.57 -1.92 -14.44
CA PRO A 99 22.00 -1.88 -14.12
C PRO A 99 22.67 -0.57 -14.54
N ASP A 100 22.10 0.15 -15.49
CA ASP A 100 22.60 1.43 -16.01
C ASP A 100 22.24 2.65 -15.13
N VAL A 101 21.53 2.42 -14.02
CA VAL A 101 21.08 3.49 -13.11
C VAL A 101 21.96 3.54 -11.87
N PRO A 102 22.46 4.72 -11.45
CA PRO A 102 23.18 4.87 -10.19
C PRO A 102 22.23 4.76 -8.98
N HIS A 103 21.92 3.55 -8.55
CA HIS A 103 21.03 3.29 -7.41
C HIS A 103 21.59 3.85 -6.11
N GLY A 104 20.68 4.15 -5.16
CA GLY A 104 21.08 4.70 -3.85
C GLY A 104 21.57 6.16 -3.89
N THR A 105 21.38 6.86 -5.02
CA THR A 105 21.74 8.27 -5.17
C THR A 105 20.52 9.14 -5.47
N PRO A 106 20.55 10.45 -5.14
CA PRO A 106 19.52 11.40 -5.60
C PRO A 106 19.43 11.45 -7.13
N THR A 107 20.54 11.23 -7.84
CA THR A 107 20.60 11.18 -9.31
C THR A 107 19.75 10.06 -9.88
N GLY A 108 19.85 8.86 -9.32
CA GLY A 108 19.04 7.71 -9.73
C GLY A 108 17.53 7.98 -9.59
N TYR A 109 17.13 8.73 -8.56
CA TYR A 109 15.74 9.14 -8.39
C TYR A 109 15.32 10.23 -9.38
N ARG A 110 16.07 11.35 -9.46
CA ARG A 110 15.66 12.55 -10.20
C ARG A 110 15.82 12.45 -11.71
N HIS A 111 16.89 11.80 -12.18
CA HIS A 111 17.24 11.78 -13.60
C HIS A 111 16.90 10.46 -14.28
N PHE A 112 16.91 9.36 -13.53
CA PHE A 112 16.59 8.02 -14.06
C PHE A 112 15.22 7.50 -13.62
N TRP A 113 14.47 8.29 -12.84
CA TRP A 113 13.13 7.95 -12.34
C TRP A 113 13.06 6.63 -11.58
N CYS A 114 14.17 6.21 -10.96
CA CYS A 114 14.20 5.01 -10.15
C CYS A 114 13.56 5.29 -8.78
N VAL A 115 12.51 4.54 -8.48
CA VAL A 115 11.74 4.66 -7.23
C VAL A 115 11.99 3.50 -6.27
N CYS A 116 13.09 2.76 -6.44
CA CYS A 116 13.48 1.72 -5.50
C CYS A 116 13.71 2.32 -4.09
N PRO A 117 13.58 1.51 -3.02
CA PRO A 117 13.73 1.97 -1.64
C PRO A 117 14.99 2.82 -1.39
N GLU A 118 16.14 2.39 -1.91
CA GLU A 118 17.40 3.12 -1.73
C GLU A 118 17.43 4.47 -2.47
N CYS A 119 16.95 4.55 -3.71
CA CYS A 119 16.85 5.82 -4.44
C CYS A 119 15.87 6.79 -3.78
N ARG A 120 14.73 6.29 -3.28
CA ARG A 120 13.77 7.10 -2.51
C ARG A 120 14.42 7.62 -1.23
N ALA A 121 15.10 6.76 -0.47
CA ALA A 121 15.79 7.16 0.76
C ALA A 121 16.85 8.23 0.47
N ALA A 122 17.68 8.04 -0.56
CA ALA A 122 18.70 9.00 -0.96
C ALA A 122 18.10 10.36 -1.36
N HIS A 123 16.96 10.37 -2.03
CA HIS A 123 16.26 11.60 -2.41
C HIS A 123 15.72 12.38 -1.20
N HIS A 124 15.30 11.68 -0.14
CA HIS A 124 14.72 12.28 1.06
C HIS A 124 15.74 12.62 2.15
N LYS A 125 17.03 12.28 1.97
CA LYS A 125 18.06 12.71 2.91
C LYS A 125 18.14 14.24 2.96
N PRO A 126 18.19 14.85 4.16
CA PRO A 126 18.49 16.26 4.29
C PRO A 126 19.85 16.56 3.64
N LYS A 127 19.98 17.73 3.02
CA LYS A 127 21.31 18.22 2.62
C LYS A 127 22.05 18.61 3.91
N GLU A 128 23.21 18.01 4.14
CA GLU A 128 24.19 18.49 5.12
C GLU A 128 24.70 19.89 4.75
#